data_AF-A0A8S0GT93-F1
#
_entry.id   AF-A0A8S0GT93-F1
#
_cell.length_a   1.000
_cell.length_b   1.000
_cell.length_c   1.000
_cell.angle_alpha   90.00
_cell.angle_beta   90.00
_cell.angle_gamma   90.00
#
_symmetry.space_group_name_H-M   'P 1'
#
loop_
_entity.id
_entity.type
_entity.pdbx_description
1 polymer ?
#
loop_
_entity_poly.entity_id
_entity_poly.type
_entity_poly.pdbx_seq_one_letter_code
_entity_poly.pdbx_strand_id
1 'polypeptide(L)' 'MVDGKSIMAMMMLAAGKGTRIHLKTEGEQEQEAMDALVALINNFFDEGE' A
#
# COMPACT_ATOMS: atom_id res chain seq x y z
N MET A 1 1.51 -2.99 -13.03
CA MET A 1 2.17 -2.40 -11.85
C MET A 1 1.90 -0.91 -11.86
N VAL A 2 1.52 -0.33 -10.73
CA VAL A 2 1.29 1.10 -10.55
C VAL A 2 2.27 1.60 -9.48
N ASP A 3 2.67 2.87 -9.55
CA ASP A 3 3.59 3.44 -8.55
C ASP A 3 2.82 3.80 -7.27
N GLY A 4 3.13 3.10 -6.17
CA GLY A 4 2.55 3.31 -4.84
C GLY A 4 2.83 4.70 -4.24
N LYS A 5 3.84 5.41 -4.75
CA LYS A 5 4.19 6.77 -4.29
C LYS A 5 3.41 7.85 -5.05
N SER A 6 2.74 7.50 -6.13
CA SER A 6 1.97 8.45 -6.94
C SER A 6 0.49 8.35 -6.61
N ILE A 7 -0.05 9.39 -5.98
CA ILE A 7 -1.48 9.47 -5.65
C ILE A 7 -2.37 9.34 -6.90
N MET A 8 -1.93 9.89 -8.03
CA MET A 8 -2.66 9.78 -9.30
C MET A 8 -2.74 8.33 -9.79
N ALA A 9 -1.63 7.59 -9.69
CA ALA A 9 -1.60 6.18 -10.10
C ALA A 9 -2.45 5.30 -9.17
N MET A 10 -2.44 5.59 -7.87
CA MET A 10 -3.31 4.93 -6.89
C MET A 10 -4.79 5.17 -7.15
N MET A 11 -5.19 6.40 -7.50
CA MET A 11 -6.58 6.70 -7.85
C MET A 11 -7.03 5.97 -9.11
N MET A 12 -6.16 5.83 -10.11
CA MET A 12 -6.46 5.07 -11.34
C MET A 12 -6.52 3.55 -11.11
N LEU A 13 -5.80 3.02 -10.11
CA LEU A 13 -5.91 1.60 -9.73
C LEU A 13 -7.34 1.26 -9.29
N ALA A 14 -8.05 2.22 -8.69
CA ALA A 14 -9.45 2.11 -8.26
C ALA A 14 -9.76 0.81 -7.49
N ALA A 15 -8.80 0.34 -6.69
CA ALA A 15 -8.95 -0.89 -5.93
C ALA A 15 -9.93 -0.69 -4.77
N GLY A 16 -11.16 -1.18 -4.94
CA GLY A 16 -12.18 -1.15 -3.90
C GLY A 16 -11.93 -2.18 -2.79
N LYS A 17 -12.68 -2.06 -1.68
CA LYS A 17 -12.66 -3.02 -0.57
C LYS A 17 -12.86 -4.46 -1.08
N GLY A 18 -12.05 -5.39 -0.59
CA GLY A 18 -12.08 -6.79 -1.01
C GLY A 18 -11.22 -7.12 -2.23
N THR A 19 -10.64 -6.11 -2.89
CA THR A 19 -9.66 -6.33 -3.96
C THR A 19 -8.36 -6.87 -3.38
N ARG A 20 -7.82 -7.94 -3.97
CA ARG A 20 -6.49 -8.46 -3.62
C ARG A 20 -5.42 -7.69 -4.39
N ILE A 21 -4.43 -7.16 -3.68
CA ILE A 21 -3.32 -6.40 -4.26
C ILE A 21 -2.01 -7.09 -3.88
N HIS A 22 -1.04 -7.08 -4.80
CA HIS A 22 0.35 -7.47 -4.51
C HIS A 22 1.20 -6.21 -4.33
N LEU A 23 1.91 -6.13 -3.21
CA LEU A 23 2.85 -5.06 -2.90
C LEU A 23 4.28 -5.53 -3.20
N LYS A 24 5.08 -4.63 -3.77
CA LYS A 24 6.51 -4.84 -4.00
C LYS A 24 7.25 -3.56 -3.62
N THR A 25 8.28 -3.71 -2.80
CA THR A 25 9.21 -2.64 -2.43
C THR A 25 10.60 -3.03 -2.94
N GLU A 26 11.42 -2.04 -3.29
CA GLU A 26 12.80 -2.23 -3.75
C GLU A 26 13.65 -1.06 -3.24
N GLY A 27 14.87 -1.35 -2.80
CA GLY A 27 15.86 -0.36 -2.37
C GLY A 27 16.39 -0.61 -0.96
N GLU A 28 17.24 0.28 -0.46
CA GLU A 28 17.95 0.09 0.82
C GLU A 28 17.00 -0.04 2.02
N GLN A 29 15.80 0.55 1.94
CA GLN A 29 14.77 0.53 2.98
C GLN A 29 13.58 -0.38 2.61
N GLU A 30 13.75 -1.31 1.68
CA GLU A 30 12.63 -2.11 1.15
C GLU A 30 11.87 -2.90 2.22
N GLN A 31 12.59 -3.45 3.20
CA GLN A 31 12.00 -4.24 4.29
C GLN A 31 11.25 -3.34 5.27
N GLU A 32 11.87 -2.24 5.70
CA GLU A 32 11.26 -1.27 6.62
C GLU A 32 10.00 -0.64 6.00
N ALA A 33 10.05 -0.28 4.72
CA ALA A 33 8.90 0.24 3.98
C ALA A 33 7.80 -0.81 3.85
N MET A 34 8.14 -2.08 3.58
CA MET A 34 7.15 -3.15 3.52
C MET A 34 6.47 -3.36 4.88
N ASP A 35 7.25 -3.43 5.96
CA ASP A 35 6.74 -3.65 7.30
C ASP A 35 5.81 -2.50 7.74
N ALA A 36 6.19 -1.25 7.47
CA ALA A 36 5.36 -0.08 7.75
C ALA A 36 4.06 -0.08 6.95
N LEU A 37 4.10 -0.42 5.65
CA LEU A 37 2.90 -0.52 4.81
C LEU A 37 1.96 -1.64 5.29
N VAL A 38 2.51 -2.80 5.64
CA VAL A 38 1.72 -3.92 6.18
C VAL A 38 1.09 -3.54 7.52
N ALA A 39 1.84 -2.89 8.41
CA ALA A 39 1.33 -2.42 9.69
C ALA A 39 0.17 -1.42 9.49
N LEU A 40 0.34 -0.44 8.60
CA LEU A 40 -0.70 0.55 8.27
C LEU A 40 -1.98 -0.10 7.73
N ILE A 41 -1.85 -1.06 6.80
CA ILE A 41 -3.00 -1.77 6.22
C ILE A 41 -3.70 -2.63 7.28
N ASN A 42 -2.94 -3.35 8.12
CA ASN A 42 -3.49 -4.16 9.20
C ASN A 42 -4.16 -3.32 10.29
N ASN A 43 -3.73 -2.07 10.46
CA ASN A 43 -4.38 -1.11 11.35
C ASN A 43 -5.52 -0.32 10.68
N PHE A 44 -6.02 -0.80 9.54
CA PHE A 44 -7.10 -0.15 8.78
C PHE A 44 -6.83 1.34 8.48
N PHE A 45 -5.60 1.68 8.08
CA PHE A 45 -5.17 3.06 7.80
C PHE A 45 -5.35 4.04 8.97
N ASP A 46 -5.30 3.52 10.21
CA ASP A 46 -5.57 4.27 11.45
C ASP A 46 -7.01 4.82 11.53
N GLU A 47 -7.90 4.39 10.65
CA GLU A 47 -9.31 4.79 10.60
C GLU A 47 -10.19 3.84 11.45
N GLY A 48 -9.68 3.37 12.60
CA GLY A 48 -10.36 2.40 13.45
C GLY A 48 -11.86 2.71 13.67
N GLU A 49 -12.70 1.78 13.18
CA GLU A 49 -14.19 1.77 13.14
C GLU A 49 -14.91 2.67 12.13
#